data_AF-A0A7I7QLN4-F1
#
_entry.id   AF-A0A7I7QLN4-F1
#
_cell.length_a   1.000
_cell.length_b   1.000
_cell.length_c   1.000
_cell.angle_alpha   90.00
_cell.angle_beta   90.00
_cell.angle_gamma   90.00
#
_symmetry.space_group_name_H-M   'P 1'
#
loop_
_entity.id
_entity.type
_entity.pdbx_description
1 polymer ?
#
loop_
_entity_poly.entity_id
_entity_poly.type
_entity_poly.pdbx_seq_one_letter_code
_entity_poly.pdbx_strand_id
1 'polypeptide(L)'
;MSSTATPLVSTANPAEHLDALFGELSELTGQRNAIDGRIVDIVAEIDGDHLWGATGCRSISALVAWKTGIAPRNADTVVAIAQRVDEFPRCVAGLREGRLSLDQVGVIAERAADGSDDHYADLAAVATVTQLRTAVKLEPRPDPGPKPEPPPAFVKTDIPGEDHVTWKIRLPRLDAAKFEAAHQSHLDALISDWKRDRENNPRAGDQAPPMPTTIDAFMSLIEAGWDTDVARRPHGQRTTVVVHVDVDTPAAALHLGPLLSDDERRELLCDATCEVWFQRHGQPIGAGRTTRTVSRRLRRVLEHRDRGCVVPGCGATRGLHAHHLVHWEDGGPTEPSNLVLLCPFHHRLHHSGGITLTGPAEHLVVADADGRELTGASLARPPTTPPPDVPPCPGPLGERAQWWWYTPFEPPPTSDN
;
A
#
# COMPACT_ATOMS: atom_id res chain seq x y z
N MET A 1 29.23 -43.00 18.18
CA MET A 1 30.49 -43.01 17.41
C MET A 1 30.27 -42.08 16.23
N SER A 2 30.94 -40.96 16.02
CA SER A 2 32.11 -40.37 16.68
C SER A 2 31.83 -38.88 16.88
N SER A 3 31.92 -38.42 18.13
CA SER A 3 32.02 -37.01 18.46
C SER A 3 33.46 -36.61 18.18
N THR A 4 33.73 -36.00 17.03
CA THR A 4 35.00 -35.32 16.78
C THR A 4 34.99 -34.04 17.59
N ALA A 5 35.55 -34.13 18.80
CA ALA A 5 35.98 -32.99 19.56
C ALA A 5 36.99 -32.19 18.72
N THR A 6 36.62 -30.98 18.32
CA THR A 6 37.53 -29.99 17.76
C THR A 6 38.63 -29.71 18.79
N PRO A 7 39.91 -29.86 18.46
CA PRO A 7 40.97 -29.46 19.38
C PRO A 7 40.96 -27.94 19.51
N LEU A 8 40.76 -27.47 20.74
CA LEU A 8 41.06 -26.11 21.18
C LEU A 8 42.58 -25.88 21.07
N VAL A 9 43.04 -25.27 19.98
CA VAL A 9 44.22 -24.39 19.99
C VAL A 9 44.01 -23.32 18.91
N SER A 10 43.76 -22.08 19.32
CA SER A 10 44.14 -20.92 18.53
C SER A 10 45.00 -20.04 19.42
N THR A 11 46.31 -20.15 19.22
CA THR A 11 47.29 -19.14 19.61
C THR A 11 47.42 -18.08 18.50
N ALA A 12 46.35 -17.82 17.74
CA ALA A 12 46.35 -16.72 16.78
C ALA A 12 46.33 -15.40 17.56
N ASN A 13 47.21 -14.48 17.18
CA ASN A 13 47.15 -13.11 17.67
C ASN A 13 45.74 -12.55 17.37
N PRO A 14 45.10 -11.79 18.27
CA PRO A 14 43.80 -11.16 18.00
C PRO A 14 43.69 -10.49 16.63
N ALA A 15 44.79 -9.93 16.10
CA ALA A 15 44.84 -9.38 14.74
C ALA A 15 44.64 -10.46 13.64
N GLU A 16 45.34 -11.59 13.73
CA GLU A 16 45.21 -12.70 12.77
C GLU A 16 43.81 -13.32 12.81
N HIS A 17 43.20 -13.39 14.00
CA HIS A 17 41.83 -13.86 14.14
C HIS A 17 40.82 -12.87 13.51
N LEU A 18 41.02 -11.57 13.72
CA LEU A 18 40.19 -10.54 13.12
C LEU A 18 40.30 -10.54 11.59
N ASP A 19 41.50 -10.68 11.04
CA ASP A 19 41.73 -10.76 9.59
C ASP A 19 41.01 -11.96 8.96
N ALA A 20 41.04 -13.13 9.63
CA ALA A 20 40.29 -14.31 9.19
C ALA A 20 38.77 -14.05 9.18
N LEU A 21 38.23 -13.40 10.22
CA LEU A 21 36.81 -13.03 10.30
C LEU A 21 36.42 -11.99 9.23
N PHE A 22 37.31 -11.05 8.91
CA PHE A 22 37.08 -10.11 7.81
C PHE A 22 37.10 -10.78 6.44
N GLY A 23 37.95 -11.79 6.23
CA GLY A 23 37.91 -12.62 5.04
C GLY A 23 36.56 -13.31 4.86
N GLU A 24 36.06 -13.98 5.91
CA GLU A 24 34.76 -14.64 5.91
C GLU A 24 33.61 -13.65 5.69
N LEU A 25 33.64 -12.49 6.37
CA LEU A 25 32.64 -11.44 6.20
C LEU A 25 32.62 -10.91 4.76
N SER A 26 33.78 -10.75 4.13
CA SER A 26 33.91 -10.26 2.76
C SER A 26 33.35 -11.26 1.74
N GLU A 27 33.61 -12.55 1.94
CA GLU A 27 33.04 -13.63 1.13
C GLU A 27 31.51 -13.67 1.23
N LEU A 28 30.98 -13.70 2.45
CA LEU A 28 29.53 -13.71 2.69
C LEU A 28 28.85 -12.44 2.16
N THR A 29 29.52 -11.30 2.24
CA THR A 29 29.02 -10.03 1.68
C THR A 29 28.96 -10.09 0.17
N GLY A 30 29.98 -10.64 -0.50
CA GLY A 30 29.97 -10.87 -1.95
C GLY A 30 28.80 -11.76 -2.38
N GLN A 31 28.63 -12.90 -1.71
CA GLN A 31 27.52 -13.82 -1.97
C GLN A 31 26.16 -13.17 -1.75
N ARG A 32 25.99 -12.42 -0.65
CA ARG A 32 24.76 -11.68 -0.36
C ARG A 32 24.45 -10.66 -1.46
N ASN A 33 25.43 -9.87 -1.87
CA ASN A 33 25.27 -8.87 -2.92
C ASN A 33 24.83 -9.53 -4.25
N ALA A 34 25.44 -10.66 -4.62
CA ALA A 34 25.06 -11.41 -5.82
C ALA A 34 23.63 -11.99 -5.72
N ILE A 35 23.22 -12.47 -4.54
CA ILE A 35 21.84 -12.90 -4.26
C ILE A 35 20.88 -11.72 -4.42
N ASP A 36 21.20 -10.56 -3.86
CA ASP A 36 20.41 -9.33 -3.98
C ASP A 36 20.30 -8.91 -5.46
N GLY A 37 21.38 -9.05 -6.26
CA GLY A 37 21.37 -8.85 -7.71
C GLY A 37 20.40 -9.80 -8.43
N ARG A 38 20.39 -11.09 -8.04
CA ARG A 38 19.44 -12.05 -8.59
C ARG A 38 17.99 -11.75 -8.19
N ILE A 39 17.76 -11.24 -6.99
CA ILE A 39 16.44 -10.77 -6.55
C ILE A 39 16.00 -9.59 -7.42
N VAL A 40 16.87 -8.61 -7.65
CA VAL A 40 16.59 -7.47 -8.53
C VAL A 40 16.20 -7.94 -9.93
N ASP A 41 16.91 -8.91 -10.52
CA ASP A 41 16.59 -9.47 -11.84
C ASP A 41 15.19 -10.08 -11.89
N ILE A 42 14.84 -10.89 -10.88
CA ILE A 42 13.51 -11.50 -10.77
C ILE A 42 12.43 -10.44 -10.60
N VAL A 43 12.70 -9.40 -9.81
CA VAL A 43 11.75 -8.29 -9.62
C VAL A 43 11.57 -7.49 -10.90
N ALA A 44 12.64 -7.25 -11.66
CA ALA A 44 12.57 -6.57 -12.96
C ALA A 44 11.73 -7.36 -13.97
N GLU A 45 11.89 -8.69 -14.02
CA GLU A 45 11.06 -9.58 -14.84
C GLU A 45 9.58 -9.53 -14.41
N ILE A 46 9.31 -9.60 -13.11
CA ILE A 46 7.94 -9.50 -12.55
C ILE A 46 7.28 -8.15 -12.88
N ASP A 47 8.01 -7.03 -12.82
CA ASP A 47 7.48 -5.69 -13.15
C ASP A 47 7.25 -5.53 -14.64
N GLY A 48 8.25 -5.88 -15.46
CA GLY A 48 8.21 -5.72 -16.91
C GLY A 48 7.03 -6.47 -17.54
N ASP A 49 6.83 -7.73 -17.15
CA ASP A 49 5.74 -8.57 -17.64
C ASP A 49 4.42 -8.36 -16.87
N HIS A 50 4.38 -7.41 -15.92
CA HIS A 50 3.21 -7.08 -15.09
C HIS A 50 2.63 -8.28 -14.33
N LEU A 51 3.47 -9.28 -14.01
CA LEU A 51 3.06 -10.56 -13.43
C LEU A 51 2.55 -10.43 -12.00
N TRP A 52 2.95 -9.39 -11.28
CA TRP A 52 2.52 -9.16 -9.91
C TRP A 52 1.03 -8.87 -9.77
N GLY A 53 0.35 -8.47 -10.85
CA GLY A 53 -1.11 -8.31 -10.86
C GLY A 53 -1.84 -9.61 -10.52
N ALA A 54 -1.30 -10.76 -10.92
CA ALA A 54 -1.87 -12.07 -10.65
C ALA A 54 -1.79 -12.48 -9.17
N THR A 55 -0.97 -11.80 -8.36
CA THR A 55 -0.80 -12.14 -6.93
C THR A 55 -1.72 -11.37 -6.00
N GLY A 56 -2.45 -10.37 -6.51
CA GLY A 56 -3.31 -9.50 -5.71
C GLY A 56 -2.60 -8.50 -4.80
N CYS A 57 -1.30 -8.27 -5.01
CA CYS A 57 -0.54 -7.25 -4.30
C CYS A 57 -0.93 -5.85 -4.82
N ARG A 58 -0.89 -4.84 -3.94
CA ARG A 58 -1.28 -3.45 -4.27
C ARG A 58 -0.22 -2.65 -5.02
N SER A 59 1.02 -3.11 -4.97
CA SER A 59 2.17 -2.57 -5.70
C SER A 59 3.25 -3.64 -5.76
N ILE A 60 4.20 -3.48 -6.68
CA ILE A 60 5.36 -4.35 -6.74
C ILE A 60 6.22 -4.25 -5.46
N SER A 61 6.41 -3.06 -4.88
CA SER A 61 7.09 -2.92 -3.57
C SER A 61 6.39 -3.73 -2.47
N ALA A 62 5.05 -3.75 -2.45
CA ALA A 62 4.30 -4.54 -1.48
C ALA A 62 4.47 -6.04 -1.70
N LEU A 63 4.52 -6.49 -2.97
CA LEU A 63 4.86 -7.87 -3.31
C LEU A 63 6.26 -8.23 -2.83
N VAL A 64 7.26 -7.41 -3.14
CA VAL A 64 8.67 -7.64 -2.77
C VAL A 64 8.82 -7.70 -1.26
N ALA A 65 8.28 -6.73 -0.52
CA ALA A 65 8.31 -6.73 0.94
C ALA A 65 7.66 -7.99 1.53
N TRP A 66 6.51 -8.41 0.99
CA TRP A 66 5.82 -9.62 1.45
C TRP A 66 6.61 -10.90 1.15
N LYS A 67 7.12 -11.05 -0.07
CA LYS A 67 7.77 -12.30 -0.51
C LYS A 67 9.18 -12.48 0.02
N THR A 68 9.89 -11.38 0.29
CA THR A 68 11.28 -11.44 0.80
C THR A 68 11.37 -11.17 2.31
N GLY A 69 10.31 -10.64 2.93
CA GLY A 69 10.28 -10.34 4.37
C GLY A 69 11.08 -9.10 4.77
N ILE A 70 11.50 -8.27 3.81
CA ILE A 70 12.23 -7.02 4.08
C ILE A 70 11.29 -5.85 4.40
N ALA A 71 11.82 -4.82 5.05
CA ALA A 71 11.06 -3.60 5.35
C ALA A 71 10.60 -2.90 4.05
N PRO A 72 9.45 -2.19 4.05
CA PRO A 72 8.92 -1.51 2.86
C PRO A 72 9.93 -0.62 2.15
N ARG A 73 10.74 0.11 2.92
CA ARG A 73 11.78 0.97 2.36
C ARG A 73 12.87 0.20 1.60
N ASN A 74 13.26 -0.98 2.06
CA ASN A 74 14.23 -1.81 1.35
C ASN A 74 13.60 -2.40 0.09
N ALA A 75 12.31 -2.72 0.13
CA ALA A 75 11.57 -3.16 -1.06
C ALA A 75 11.50 -2.05 -2.12
N ASP A 76 11.26 -0.80 -1.71
CA ASP A 76 11.32 0.35 -2.62
C ASP A 76 12.70 0.49 -3.26
N THR A 77 13.78 0.26 -2.50
CA THR A 77 15.14 0.27 -3.05
C THR A 77 15.36 -0.85 -4.08
N VAL A 78 14.91 -2.08 -3.81
CA VAL A 78 14.98 -3.19 -4.78
C VAL A 78 14.22 -2.84 -6.07
N VAL A 79 13.00 -2.30 -5.93
CA VAL A 79 12.15 -1.89 -7.07
C VAL A 79 12.79 -0.75 -7.85
N ALA A 80 13.36 0.26 -7.18
CA ALA A 80 14.04 1.37 -7.84
C ALA A 80 15.21 0.90 -8.72
N ILE A 81 15.99 -0.08 -8.23
CA ILE A 81 17.06 -0.70 -9.03
C ILE A 81 16.46 -1.51 -10.17
N ALA A 82 15.44 -2.34 -9.90
CA ALA A 82 14.79 -3.19 -10.89
C ALA A 82 14.20 -2.38 -12.07
N GLN A 83 13.63 -1.22 -11.80
CA GLN A 83 13.04 -0.33 -12.83
C GLN A 83 14.08 0.41 -13.67
N ARG A 84 15.32 0.52 -13.18
CA ARG A 84 16.41 1.26 -13.84
C ARG A 84 17.58 0.35 -14.22
N VAL A 85 17.34 -0.97 -14.37
CA VAL A 85 18.39 -1.94 -14.73
C VAL A 85 19.06 -1.64 -16.06
N ASP A 86 18.30 -1.12 -17.03
CA ASP A 86 18.81 -0.76 -18.35
C ASP A 86 19.51 0.61 -18.36
N GLU A 87 19.20 1.48 -17.39
CA GLU A 87 19.80 2.80 -17.24
C GLU A 87 21.15 2.74 -16.49
N PHE A 88 21.33 1.74 -15.61
CA PHE A 88 22.56 1.53 -14.83
C PHE A 88 23.18 0.13 -14.97
N PRO A 89 23.52 -0.32 -16.20
CA PRO A 89 23.97 -1.69 -16.45
C PRO A 89 25.28 -2.05 -15.72
N ARG A 90 26.24 -1.14 -15.54
CA ARG A 90 27.50 -1.39 -14.82
C ARG A 90 27.32 -1.44 -13.32
N CYS A 91 26.50 -0.55 -12.74
CA CYS A 91 26.20 -0.63 -11.31
C CYS A 91 25.46 -1.93 -10.97
N VAL A 92 24.48 -2.32 -11.79
CA VAL A 92 23.74 -3.57 -11.61
C VAL A 92 24.64 -4.79 -11.86
N ALA A 93 25.54 -4.76 -12.85
CA ALA A 93 26.55 -5.80 -13.02
C ALA A 93 27.46 -5.93 -11.79
N GLY A 94 27.87 -4.80 -11.19
CA GLY A 94 28.62 -4.79 -9.94
C GLY A 94 27.89 -5.45 -8.78
N LEU A 95 26.56 -5.29 -8.69
CA LEU A 95 25.73 -6.00 -7.72
C LEU A 95 25.67 -7.50 -8.00
N ARG A 96 25.40 -7.90 -9.25
CA ARG A 96 25.34 -9.32 -9.68
C ARG A 96 26.66 -10.06 -9.43
N GLU A 97 27.78 -9.38 -9.63
CA GLU A 97 29.13 -9.91 -9.40
C GLU A 97 29.56 -9.87 -7.91
N GLY A 98 28.69 -9.41 -7.02
CA GLY A 98 28.96 -9.34 -5.58
C GLY A 98 29.82 -8.15 -5.13
N ARG A 99 30.29 -7.32 -6.07
CA ARG A 99 31.22 -6.20 -5.82
C ARG A 99 30.55 -4.99 -5.19
N LEU A 100 29.30 -4.69 -5.54
CA LEU A 100 28.54 -3.57 -5.02
C LEU A 100 27.38 -4.05 -4.17
N SER A 101 27.04 -3.33 -3.10
CA SER A 101 25.90 -3.69 -2.27
C SER A 101 24.59 -3.11 -2.81
N LEU A 102 23.47 -3.75 -2.43
CA LEU A 102 22.12 -3.28 -2.74
C LEU A 102 21.93 -1.81 -2.31
N ASP A 103 22.46 -1.42 -1.14
CA ASP A 103 22.34 -0.05 -0.63
C ASP A 103 23.14 0.97 -1.46
N GLN A 104 24.30 0.58 -2.00
CA GLN A 104 25.11 1.45 -2.87
C GLN A 104 24.40 1.70 -4.20
N VAL A 105 23.97 0.62 -4.86
CA VAL A 105 23.25 0.70 -6.14
C VAL A 105 21.89 1.37 -5.97
N GLY A 106 21.23 1.13 -4.84
CA GLY A 106 19.97 1.78 -4.49
C GLY A 106 20.04 3.30 -4.43
N VAL A 107 21.09 3.84 -3.83
CA VAL A 107 21.31 5.31 -3.79
C VAL A 107 21.46 5.91 -5.19
N ILE A 108 22.12 5.18 -6.09
CA ILE A 108 22.34 5.60 -7.47
C ILE A 108 21.01 5.52 -8.23
N ALA A 109 20.35 4.37 -8.22
CA ALA A 109 19.08 4.14 -8.89
C ALA A 109 17.98 5.12 -8.44
N GLU A 110 17.90 5.46 -7.15
CA GLU A 110 16.86 6.37 -6.66
C GLU A 110 17.02 7.83 -7.13
N ARG A 111 18.24 8.29 -7.45
CA ARG A 111 18.52 9.75 -7.48
C ARG A 111 19.54 10.22 -8.51
N ALA A 112 20.40 9.36 -9.03
CA ALA A 112 21.41 9.74 -10.00
C ALA A 112 20.79 10.02 -11.38
N ALA A 113 21.36 10.97 -12.11
CA ALA A 113 20.94 11.31 -13.46
C ALA A 113 21.17 10.17 -14.47
N ASP A 114 20.37 10.13 -15.53
CA ASP A 114 20.52 9.16 -16.62
C ASP A 114 21.89 9.34 -17.30
N GLY A 115 22.52 8.22 -17.69
CA GLY A 115 23.85 8.23 -18.30
C GLY A 115 25.01 8.40 -17.30
N SER A 116 24.74 8.47 -15.99
CA SER A 116 25.79 8.56 -14.95
C SER A 116 26.35 7.20 -14.49
N ASP A 117 25.96 6.10 -15.13
CA ASP A 117 26.29 4.73 -14.73
C ASP A 117 27.80 4.48 -14.64
N ASP A 118 28.56 4.85 -15.67
CA ASP A 118 30.03 4.69 -15.67
C ASP A 118 30.67 5.42 -14.48
N HIS A 119 30.25 6.66 -14.25
CA HIS A 119 30.76 7.52 -13.19
C HIS A 119 30.49 6.91 -11.81
N TYR A 120 29.27 6.43 -11.58
CA TYR A 120 28.89 5.88 -10.29
C TYR A 120 29.34 4.44 -10.06
N ALA A 121 29.51 3.63 -11.11
CA ALA A 121 30.09 2.29 -10.99
C ALA A 121 31.52 2.36 -10.45
N ASP A 122 32.32 3.30 -10.94
CA ASP A 122 33.70 3.48 -10.51
C ASP A 122 33.76 4.05 -9.07
N LEU A 123 32.92 5.05 -8.76
CA LEU A 123 32.87 5.62 -7.42
C LEU A 123 32.36 4.62 -6.37
N ALA A 124 31.32 3.84 -6.67
CA ALA A 124 30.72 2.89 -5.75
C ALA A 124 31.68 1.75 -5.37
N ALA A 125 32.66 1.43 -6.22
CA ALA A 125 33.68 0.43 -5.90
C ALA A 125 34.56 0.79 -4.70
N VAL A 126 34.64 2.08 -4.34
CA VAL A 126 35.50 2.57 -3.25
C VAL A 126 34.75 3.40 -2.20
N ALA A 127 33.58 3.94 -2.54
CA ALA A 127 32.84 4.88 -1.72
C ALA A 127 31.81 4.22 -0.79
N THR A 128 31.71 4.74 0.42
CA THR A 128 30.61 4.41 1.34
C THR A 128 29.26 4.93 0.80
N VAL A 129 28.16 4.33 1.25
CA VAL A 129 26.78 4.79 0.91
C VAL A 129 26.57 6.28 1.23
N THR A 130 27.12 6.77 2.35
CA THR A 130 27.03 8.20 2.72
C THR A 130 27.79 9.10 1.75
N GLN A 131 28.93 8.65 1.25
CA GLN A 131 29.69 9.37 0.21
C GLN A 131 28.93 9.36 -1.11
N LEU A 132 28.38 8.22 -1.54
CA LEU A 132 27.54 8.16 -2.74
C LEU A 132 26.33 9.12 -2.65
N ARG A 133 25.65 9.17 -1.50
CA ARG A 133 24.56 10.14 -1.28
C ARG A 133 24.99 11.60 -1.41
N THR A 134 26.23 11.88 -1.02
CA THR A 134 26.80 13.24 -1.12
C THR A 134 27.18 13.55 -2.56
N ALA A 135 27.80 12.60 -3.26
CA ALA A 135 28.16 12.69 -4.67
C ALA A 135 26.93 12.98 -5.56
N VAL A 136 25.86 12.20 -5.39
CA VAL A 136 24.59 12.39 -6.13
C VAL A 136 23.94 13.74 -5.81
N LYS A 137 24.10 14.25 -4.59
CA LYS A 137 23.58 15.59 -4.22
C LYS A 137 24.32 16.73 -4.93
N LEU A 138 25.57 16.52 -5.33
CA LEU A 138 26.40 17.52 -6.00
C LEU A 138 26.17 17.58 -7.52
N GLU A 139 25.44 16.61 -8.09
CA GLU A 139 25.05 16.66 -9.51
C GLU A 139 24.29 17.97 -9.81
N PRO A 140 24.62 18.65 -10.92
CA PRO A 140 23.84 19.79 -11.41
C PRO A 140 22.42 19.30 -11.69
N ARG A 141 21.46 19.77 -10.92
CA ARG A 141 20.05 19.50 -11.22
C ARG A 141 19.64 20.41 -12.36
N PRO A 142 18.95 19.89 -13.40
CA PRO A 142 18.29 20.76 -14.37
C PRO A 142 17.43 21.75 -13.59
N ASP A 143 17.61 23.05 -13.83
CA ASP A 143 16.79 24.09 -13.21
C ASP A 143 15.33 23.77 -13.59
N PRO A 144 14.49 23.32 -12.63
CA PRO A 144 13.09 23.12 -12.93
C PRO A 144 12.55 24.54 -13.08
N GLY A 145 12.52 25.04 -14.31
CA GLY A 145 12.05 26.38 -14.64
C GLY A 145 10.78 26.74 -13.86
N PRO A 146 10.49 28.04 -13.66
CA PRO A 146 9.57 28.54 -12.64
C PRO A 146 8.32 27.68 -12.56
N LYS A 147 8.24 26.88 -11.50
CA LYS A 147 7.15 25.94 -11.29
C LYS A 147 5.89 26.79 -11.23
N PRO A 148 4.90 26.58 -12.13
CA PRO A 148 3.67 27.37 -12.10
C PRO A 148 3.10 27.28 -10.68
N GLU A 149 2.74 28.44 -10.09
CA GLU A 149 2.16 28.48 -8.75
C GLU A 149 0.99 27.49 -8.73
N PRO A 150 1.09 26.41 -7.94
CA PRO A 150 0.07 25.39 -7.97
C PRO A 150 -1.23 26.03 -7.47
N PRO A 151 -2.34 25.88 -8.21
CA PRO A 151 -3.60 26.53 -7.88
C PRO A 151 -4.08 26.13 -6.47
N PRO A 152 -5.10 26.84 -5.92
CA PRO A 152 -5.82 26.37 -4.75
C PRO A 152 -6.11 24.87 -4.89
N ALA A 153 -5.74 24.09 -3.88
CA ALA A 153 -5.72 22.65 -3.96
C ALA A 153 -6.34 22.06 -2.70
N PHE A 154 -7.21 21.07 -2.88
CA PHE A 154 -7.77 20.27 -1.81
C PHE A 154 -7.34 18.83 -2.05
N VAL A 155 -6.19 18.46 -1.48
CA VAL A 155 -5.56 17.17 -1.71
C VAL A 155 -5.96 16.22 -0.60
N LYS A 156 -6.59 15.11 -0.98
CA LYS A 156 -6.83 13.98 -0.10
C LYS A 156 -5.69 12.99 -0.28
N THR A 157 -4.91 12.77 0.78
CA THR A 157 -3.98 11.66 0.87
C THR A 157 -4.64 10.57 1.70
N ASP A 158 -5.16 9.59 0.99
CA ASP A 158 -5.75 8.39 1.57
C ASP A 158 -4.72 7.27 1.42
N ILE A 159 -3.88 7.06 2.45
CA ILE A 159 -2.84 6.04 2.42
C ILE A 159 -3.49 4.71 2.82
N PRO A 160 -3.59 3.73 1.89
CA PRO A 160 -4.31 2.49 2.17
C PRO A 160 -3.63 1.69 3.29
N GLY A 161 -4.22 1.68 4.48
CA GLY A 161 -3.69 0.96 5.66
C GLY A 161 -3.55 1.83 6.90
N GLU A 162 -3.57 3.15 6.74
CA GLU A 162 -3.65 4.08 7.87
C GLU A 162 -5.08 4.13 8.42
N ASP A 163 -5.23 4.42 9.72
CA ASP A 163 -6.52 4.65 10.37
C ASP A 163 -7.07 6.06 10.14
N HIS A 164 -6.33 6.89 9.41
CA HIS A 164 -6.66 8.26 9.15
C HIS A 164 -6.48 8.59 7.66
N VAL A 165 -7.31 9.51 7.20
CA VAL A 165 -7.14 10.15 5.90
C VAL A 165 -6.55 11.51 6.15
N THR A 166 -5.43 11.82 5.50
CA THR A 166 -4.80 13.12 5.61
C THR A 166 -5.35 14.04 4.53
N TRP A 167 -5.96 15.15 4.92
CA TRP A 167 -6.38 16.19 4.00
C TRP A 167 -5.39 17.35 4.06
N LYS A 168 -4.89 17.79 2.90
CA LYS A 168 -4.04 18.96 2.76
C LYS A 168 -4.74 19.99 1.88
N ILE A 169 -5.11 21.11 2.50
CA ILE A 169 -5.75 22.23 1.82
C ILE A 169 -4.75 23.38 1.60
N ARG A 170 -4.82 24.00 0.43
CA ARG A 170 -4.15 25.26 0.11
C ARG A 170 -5.21 26.30 -0.22
N LEU A 171 -5.32 27.32 0.62
CA LEU A 171 -6.27 28.43 0.48
C LEU A 171 -5.55 29.73 0.11
N PRO A 172 -6.18 30.63 -0.66
CA PRO A 172 -5.79 32.03 -0.73
C PRO A 172 -5.79 32.66 0.67
N ARG A 173 -4.90 33.65 0.92
CA ARG A 173 -4.71 34.24 2.26
C ARG A 173 -6.00 34.74 2.92
N LEU A 174 -6.93 35.29 2.12
CA LEU A 174 -8.21 35.77 2.62
C LEU A 174 -9.11 34.63 3.10
N ASP A 175 -9.14 33.50 2.38
CA ASP A 175 -9.97 32.35 2.74
C ASP A 175 -9.35 31.54 3.88
N ALA A 176 -8.01 31.50 3.97
CA ALA A 176 -7.31 30.96 5.13
C ALA A 176 -7.69 31.72 6.42
N ALA A 177 -7.71 33.06 6.38
CA ALA A 177 -8.09 33.87 7.54
C ALA A 177 -9.55 33.63 7.97
N LYS A 178 -10.47 33.42 7.01
CA LYS A 178 -11.87 33.05 7.32
C LYS A 178 -11.95 31.68 7.97
N PHE A 179 -11.22 30.70 7.43
CA PHE A 179 -11.15 29.35 7.98
C PHE A 179 -10.62 29.35 9.42
N GLU A 180 -9.51 30.05 9.67
CA GLU A 180 -8.91 30.19 11.00
C GLU A 180 -9.88 30.81 12.01
N ALA A 181 -10.57 31.89 11.62
CA ALA A 181 -11.55 32.55 12.48
C ALA A 181 -12.75 31.65 12.82
N ALA A 182 -13.28 30.91 11.83
CA ALA A 182 -14.38 29.98 12.04
C ALA A 182 -13.95 28.79 12.93
N HIS A 183 -12.80 28.19 12.63
CA HIS A 183 -12.23 27.08 13.39
C HIS A 183 -12.00 27.45 14.86
N GLN A 184 -11.41 28.62 15.13
CA GLN A 184 -11.20 29.11 16.48
C GLN A 184 -12.52 29.34 17.23
N SER A 185 -13.55 29.89 16.57
CA SER A 185 -14.87 30.10 17.18
C SER A 185 -15.52 28.79 17.63
N HIS A 186 -15.38 27.71 16.86
CA HIS A 186 -15.91 26.39 17.22
C HIS A 186 -15.11 25.76 18.38
N LEU A 187 -13.79 25.94 18.41
CA LEU A 187 -12.95 25.47 19.51
C LEU A 187 -13.34 26.16 20.83
N ASP A 188 -13.50 27.49 20.81
CA ASP A 188 -13.86 28.26 22.01
C ASP A 188 -15.24 27.86 22.55
N ALA A 189 -16.20 27.55 21.67
CA ALA A 189 -17.52 27.05 22.04
C ALA A 189 -17.43 25.67 22.73
N LEU A 190 -16.73 24.71 22.13
CA LEU A 190 -16.54 23.36 22.71
C LEU A 190 -15.83 23.42 24.07
N ILE A 191 -14.80 24.27 24.21
CA ILE A 191 -14.09 24.47 25.48
C ILE A 191 -15.02 25.07 26.54
N SER A 192 -15.88 26.01 26.15
CA SER A 192 -16.84 26.65 27.06
C SER A 192 -17.88 25.65 27.57
N ASP A 193 -18.39 24.78 26.69
CA ASP A 193 -19.34 23.73 27.07
C ASP A 193 -18.68 22.66 27.95
N TRP A 194 -17.47 22.23 27.60
CA TRP A 194 -16.69 21.30 28.42
C TRP A 194 -16.42 21.83 29.84
N LYS A 195 -16.11 23.13 29.98
CA LYS A 195 -15.94 23.78 31.30
C LYS A 195 -17.25 23.77 32.10
N ARG A 196 -18.35 24.14 31.46
CA ARG A 196 -19.69 24.18 32.07
C ARG A 196 -20.13 22.80 32.58
N ASP A 197 -19.89 21.75 31.82
CA ASP A 197 -20.25 20.37 32.20
C ASP A 197 -19.46 19.88 33.42
N ARG A 198 -18.20 20.29 33.55
CA ARG A 198 -17.35 19.96 34.71
C ARG A 198 -17.74 20.72 35.96
N GLU A 199 -18.09 21.99 35.83
CA GLU A 199 -18.59 22.81 36.94
C GLU A 199 -19.91 22.24 37.49
N ASN A 200 -20.76 21.71 36.62
CA ASN A 200 -22.07 21.15 37.01
C ASN A 200 -22.01 19.70 37.53
N ASN A 201 -20.91 18.95 37.31
CA ASN A 201 -20.80 17.55 37.73
C ASN A 201 -19.43 17.18 38.36
N PRO A 202 -19.12 17.66 39.57
CA PRO A 202 -17.80 17.51 40.21
C PRO A 202 -17.46 16.08 40.69
N ARG A 203 -18.37 15.11 40.60
CA ARG A 203 -18.13 13.70 41.01
C ARG A 203 -17.70 12.78 39.85
N ALA A 204 -17.65 13.27 38.61
CA ALA A 204 -17.18 12.51 37.45
C ALA A 204 -15.65 12.61 37.31
N GLY A 205 -14.91 12.09 38.29
CA GLY A 205 -13.44 12.13 38.28
C GLY A 205 -12.81 11.39 37.08
N ASP A 206 -13.27 10.17 36.80
CA ASP A 206 -12.64 9.26 35.82
C ASP A 206 -13.49 8.96 34.57
N GLN A 207 -14.67 9.58 34.41
CA GLN A 207 -15.58 9.36 33.26
C GLN A 207 -15.82 10.63 32.42
N ALA A 208 -15.08 11.71 32.67
CA ALA A 208 -15.26 12.96 31.93
C ALA A 208 -14.63 12.87 30.52
N PRO A 209 -15.29 13.41 29.47
CA PRO A 209 -14.73 13.44 28.13
C PRO A 209 -13.42 14.25 28.09
N PRO A 210 -12.47 13.87 27.21
CA PRO A 210 -11.20 14.58 27.06
C PRO A 210 -11.42 16.04 26.64
N MET A 211 -10.42 16.89 26.89
CA MET A 211 -10.47 18.30 26.47
C MET A 211 -10.59 18.39 24.94
N PRO A 212 -11.48 19.25 24.40
CA PRO A 212 -11.63 19.42 22.96
C PRO A 212 -10.34 19.82 22.27
N THR A 213 -10.09 19.22 21.11
CA THR A 213 -8.92 19.41 20.26
C THR A 213 -9.24 20.26 19.03
N THR A 214 -8.20 20.64 18.28
CA THR A 214 -8.37 21.28 16.98
C THR A 214 -9.09 20.40 15.96
N ILE A 215 -9.01 19.07 16.09
CA ILE A 215 -9.77 18.14 15.25
C ILE A 215 -11.27 18.24 15.59
N ASP A 216 -11.62 18.31 16.87
CA ASP A 216 -13.02 18.43 17.32
C ASP A 216 -13.65 19.74 16.82
N ALA A 217 -12.90 20.85 16.85
CA ALA A 217 -13.34 22.13 16.30
C ALA A 217 -13.58 22.08 14.78
N PHE A 218 -12.72 21.35 14.04
CA PHE A 218 -12.89 21.15 12.60
C PHE A 218 -14.11 20.28 12.29
N MET A 219 -14.33 19.21 13.04
CA MET A 219 -15.52 18.35 12.88
C MET A 219 -16.81 19.09 13.24
N SER A 220 -16.82 19.88 14.31
CA SER A 220 -17.95 20.74 14.68
C SER A 220 -18.32 21.75 13.58
N LEU A 221 -17.32 22.33 12.91
CA LEU A 221 -17.52 23.21 11.76
C LEU A 221 -18.16 22.47 10.57
N ILE A 222 -17.74 21.23 10.29
CA ILE A 222 -18.34 20.39 9.24
C ILE A 222 -19.79 20.05 9.57
N GLU A 223 -20.06 19.64 10.81
CA GLU A 223 -21.41 19.29 11.28
C GLU A 223 -22.36 20.49 11.21
N ALA A 224 -21.91 21.69 11.60
CA ALA A 224 -22.73 22.89 11.48
C ALA A 224 -23.07 23.26 10.02
N GLY A 225 -22.12 23.08 9.10
CA GLY A 225 -22.36 23.23 7.67
C GLY A 225 -23.33 22.18 7.14
N TRP A 226 -23.14 20.93 7.56
CA TRP A 226 -24.00 19.80 7.22
C TRP A 226 -25.44 20.00 7.69
N ASP A 227 -25.64 20.37 8.95
CA ASP A 227 -26.96 20.63 9.54
C ASP A 227 -27.66 21.81 8.87
N THR A 228 -26.89 22.85 8.51
CA THR A 228 -27.42 23.99 7.76
C THR A 228 -27.89 23.58 6.36
N ASP A 229 -27.14 22.73 5.65
CA ASP A 229 -27.52 22.21 4.35
C ASP A 229 -28.70 21.22 4.41
N VAL A 230 -28.75 20.40 5.47
CA VAL A 230 -29.89 19.52 5.78
C VAL A 230 -31.15 20.35 6.05
N ALA A 231 -31.05 21.42 6.85
CA ALA A 231 -32.16 22.31 7.12
C ALA A 231 -32.65 23.07 5.87
N ARG A 232 -31.76 23.36 4.92
CA ARG A 232 -32.10 23.99 3.62
C ARG A 232 -32.69 23.02 2.59
N ARG A 233 -32.56 21.70 2.79
CA ARG A 233 -33.01 20.67 1.83
C ARG A 233 -33.99 19.69 2.50
N PRO A 234 -35.30 20.02 2.58
CA PRO A 234 -36.27 19.17 3.27
C PRO A 234 -36.40 17.75 2.69
N HIS A 235 -35.98 17.51 1.44
CA HIS A 235 -36.17 16.23 0.74
C HIS A 235 -34.93 15.72 -0.05
N GLY A 236 -33.72 16.10 0.36
CA GLY A 236 -32.48 15.65 -0.28
C GLY A 236 -32.09 14.22 0.10
N GLN A 237 -32.28 13.29 -0.84
CA GLN A 237 -32.09 11.85 -0.74
C GLN A 237 -30.73 11.44 -0.14
N ARG A 238 -30.79 10.53 0.84
CA ARG A 238 -29.66 9.70 1.28
C ARG A 238 -29.15 8.89 0.08
N THR A 239 -27.89 8.46 0.08
CA THR A 239 -27.35 7.44 -0.84
C THR A 239 -28.24 6.18 -0.84
N THR A 240 -29.25 6.19 -1.70
CA THR A 240 -30.17 5.09 -1.95
C THR A 240 -29.82 4.57 -3.33
N VAL A 241 -29.36 3.32 -3.41
CA VAL A 241 -29.28 2.60 -4.68
C VAL A 241 -30.72 2.19 -5.03
N VAL A 242 -31.30 2.86 -6.01
CA VAL A 242 -32.58 2.48 -6.61
C VAL A 242 -32.28 1.45 -7.69
N VAL A 243 -32.67 0.20 -7.46
CA VAL A 243 -32.48 -0.88 -8.43
C VAL A 243 -33.76 -1.01 -9.27
N HIS A 244 -33.62 -0.79 -10.57
CA HIS A 244 -34.71 -0.90 -11.54
C HIS A 244 -34.83 -2.35 -12.03
N VAL A 245 -35.64 -3.18 -11.38
CA VAL A 245 -35.85 -4.56 -11.85
C VAL A 245 -36.98 -4.57 -12.89
N ASP A 246 -36.64 -4.79 -14.16
CA ASP A 246 -37.63 -5.09 -15.20
C ASP A 246 -38.01 -6.57 -15.11
N VAL A 247 -39.32 -6.86 -15.15
CA VAL A 247 -39.87 -8.21 -14.95
C VAL A 247 -39.50 -9.14 -16.12
N ASP A 248 -39.16 -8.58 -17.29
CA ASP A 248 -38.80 -9.33 -18.50
C ASP A 248 -37.27 -9.38 -18.72
N THR A 249 -36.46 -8.56 -18.04
CA THR A 249 -34.99 -8.54 -18.18
C THR A 249 -34.30 -8.05 -16.89
N PRO A 250 -33.38 -8.81 -16.28
CA PRO A 250 -32.67 -8.36 -15.07
C PRO A 250 -31.61 -7.30 -15.41
N ALA A 251 -32.03 -6.05 -15.63
CA ALA A 251 -31.14 -4.90 -15.72
C ALA A 251 -31.05 -4.20 -14.36
N ALA A 252 -29.92 -3.57 -14.04
CA ALA A 252 -29.81 -2.65 -12.91
C ALA A 252 -29.04 -1.41 -13.34
N ALA A 253 -29.51 -0.26 -12.89
CA ALA A 253 -28.82 1.02 -13.02
C ALA A 253 -28.85 1.72 -11.68
N LEU A 254 -27.82 2.53 -11.39
CA LEU A 254 -27.88 3.49 -10.29
C LEU A 254 -28.93 4.57 -10.62
N HIS A 255 -29.56 5.18 -9.62
CA HIS A 255 -30.49 6.28 -9.86
C HIS A 255 -29.78 7.41 -10.64
N LEU A 256 -30.21 7.66 -11.88
CA LEU A 256 -29.58 8.60 -12.82
C LEU A 256 -28.14 8.24 -13.27
N GLY A 257 -27.73 6.98 -13.09
CA GLY A 257 -26.44 6.46 -13.53
C GLY A 257 -26.53 5.58 -14.78
N PRO A 258 -25.38 5.18 -15.36
CA PRO A 258 -25.34 4.24 -16.48
C PRO A 258 -25.88 2.85 -16.07
N LEU A 259 -26.24 2.05 -17.07
CA LEU A 259 -26.47 0.61 -16.88
C LEU A 259 -25.21 -0.04 -16.32
N LEU A 260 -25.37 -0.86 -15.30
CA LEU A 260 -24.28 -1.67 -14.75
C LEU A 260 -24.11 -2.93 -15.61
N SER A 261 -22.86 -3.37 -15.77
CA SER A 261 -22.61 -4.75 -16.21
C SER A 261 -23.11 -5.76 -15.18
N ASP A 262 -23.25 -7.03 -15.58
CA ASP A 262 -23.70 -8.09 -14.66
C ASP A 262 -22.77 -8.21 -13.44
N ASP A 263 -21.46 -8.12 -13.64
CA ASP A 263 -20.47 -8.24 -12.56
C ASP A 263 -20.55 -7.05 -11.59
N GLU A 264 -20.68 -5.82 -12.12
CA GLU A 264 -20.85 -4.60 -11.30
C GLU A 264 -22.16 -4.60 -10.53
N ARG A 265 -23.26 -5.07 -11.15
CA ARG A 265 -24.55 -5.24 -10.47
C ARG A 265 -24.42 -6.20 -9.28
N ARG A 266 -23.82 -7.37 -9.50
CA ARG A 266 -23.65 -8.41 -8.48
C ARG A 266 -22.74 -7.96 -7.34
N GLU A 267 -21.61 -7.32 -7.65
CA GLU A 267 -20.72 -6.74 -6.63
C GLU A 267 -21.47 -5.72 -5.75
N LEU A 268 -22.23 -4.82 -6.38
CA LEU A 268 -22.96 -3.77 -5.67
C LEU A 268 -24.00 -4.34 -4.71
N LEU A 269 -24.73 -5.38 -5.12
CA LEU A 269 -25.86 -5.94 -4.34
C LEU A 269 -25.44 -6.73 -3.09
N CYS A 270 -24.18 -7.15 -3.00
CA CYS A 270 -23.69 -7.95 -1.88
C CYS A 270 -23.75 -7.23 -0.51
N ASP A 271 -23.50 -5.91 -0.44
CA ASP A 271 -23.49 -5.13 0.83
C ASP A 271 -24.23 -3.77 0.73
N ALA A 272 -25.00 -3.55 -0.33
CA ALA A 272 -25.75 -2.31 -0.51
C ALA A 272 -26.99 -2.19 0.40
N THR A 273 -27.38 -0.93 0.64
CA THR A 273 -28.75 -0.62 1.06
C THR A 273 -29.56 -0.35 -0.19
N CYS A 274 -30.52 -1.24 -0.49
CA CYS A 274 -31.28 -1.20 -1.73
C CYS A 274 -32.74 -0.82 -1.51
N GLU A 275 -33.29 -0.08 -2.46
CA GLU A 275 -34.73 0.05 -2.68
C GLU A 275 -35.08 -0.66 -4.00
N VAL A 276 -36.04 -1.56 -3.94
CA VAL A 276 -36.51 -2.30 -5.12
C VAL A 276 -37.64 -1.52 -5.75
N TRP A 277 -37.47 -1.08 -6.99
CA TRP A 277 -38.54 -0.45 -7.76
C TRP A 277 -39.00 -1.42 -8.84
N PHE A 278 -40.27 -1.81 -8.78
CA PHE A 278 -40.90 -2.64 -9.79
C PHE A 278 -41.25 -1.77 -10.99
N GLN A 279 -40.84 -2.18 -12.19
CA GLN A 279 -41.21 -1.48 -13.42
C GLN A 279 -41.88 -2.41 -14.43
N ARG A 280 -42.74 -1.85 -15.27
CA ARG A 280 -43.30 -2.52 -16.45
C ARG A 280 -43.22 -1.54 -17.63
N HIS A 281 -42.54 -1.92 -18.72
CA HIS A 281 -42.33 -1.06 -19.89
C HIS A 281 -41.70 0.30 -19.54
N GLY A 282 -40.72 0.32 -18.65
CA GLY A 282 -40.07 1.55 -18.18
C GLY A 282 -40.90 2.44 -17.25
N GLN A 283 -42.11 2.02 -16.86
CA GLN A 283 -42.97 2.74 -15.92
C GLN A 283 -42.89 2.11 -14.52
N PRO A 284 -42.55 2.88 -13.45
CA PRO A 284 -42.61 2.39 -12.08
C PRO A 284 -44.03 2.01 -11.67
N ILE A 285 -44.22 0.77 -11.24
CA ILE A 285 -45.52 0.22 -10.78
C ILE A 285 -45.56 -0.01 -9.27
N GLY A 286 -44.42 0.09 -8.58
CA GLY A 286 -44.34 0.02 -7.12
C GLY A 286 -42.92 0.13 -6.59
N ALA A 287 -42.77 0.45 -5.31
CA ALA A 287 -41.48 0.46 -4.61
C ALA A 287 -41.56 -0.35 -3.31
N GLY A 288 -40.56 -1.19 -3.07
CA GLY A 288 -40.36 -1.93 -1.84
C GLY A 288 -39.73 -1.08 -0.73
N ARG A 289 -39.72 -1.59 0.51
CA ARG A 289 -39.05 -0.92 1.63
C ARG A 289 -37.54 -0.99 1.47
N THR A 290 -36.86 0.11 1.78
CA THR A 290 -35.39 0.18 1.92
C THR A 290 -34.93 -0.92 2.87
N THR A 291 -34.16 -1.88 2.37
CA THR A 291 -33.65 -2.99 3.17
C THR A 291 -32.14 -3.09 2.94
N ARG A 292 -31.38 -3.18 4.02
CA ARG A 292 -29.94 -3.43 3.95
C ARG A 292 -29.76 -4.94 3.77
N THR A 293 -29.04 -5.36 2.73
CA THR A 293 -28.84 -6.80 2.44
C THR A 293 -28.13 -7.52 3.57
N VAL A 294 -27.20 -6.86 4.29
CA VAL A 294 -26.50 -7.39 5.48
C VAL A 294 -26.64 -6.45 6.69
N SER A 295 -27.22 -6.95 7.79
CA SER A 295 -27.43 -6.15 9.01
C SER A 295 -26.13 -5.85 9.78
N ARG A 296 -26.11 -4.76 10.57
CA ARG A 296 -24.95 -4.42 11.44
C ARG A 296 -24.62 -5.50 12.48
N ARG A 297 -25.61 -6.29 12.91
CA ARG A 297 -25.39 -7.39 13.86
C ARG A 297 -24.67 -8.55 13.18
N LEU A 298 -25.14 -8.92 12.00
CA LEU A 298 -24.54 -9.98 11.19
C LEU A 298 -23.13 -9.61 10.75
N ARG A 299 -22.93 -8.35 10.34
CA ARG A 299 -21.61 -7.79 10.03
C ARG A 299 -20.59 -8.02 11.16
N ARG A 300 -20.97 -7.75 12.41
CA ARG A 300 -20.11 -8.00 13.59
C ARG A 300 -19.78 -9.48 13.81
N VAL A 301 -20.72 -10.38 13.49
CA VAL A 301 -20.47 -11.84 13.56
C VAL A 301 -19.42 -12.24 12.53
N LEU A 302 -19.53 -11.72 11.30
CA LEU A 302 -18.56 -11.98 10.23
C LEU A 302 -17.17 -11.44 10.60
N GLU A 303 -17.09 -10.20 11.10
CA GLU A 303 -15.83 -9.57 11.52
C GLU A 303 -15.13 -10.37 12.63
N HIS A 304 -15.89 -10.97 13.55
CA HIS A 304 -15.35 -11.85 14.59
C HIS A 304 -14.84 -13.20 14.05
N ARG A 305 -15.61 -13.81 13.13
CA ARG A 305 -15.29 -15.13 12.56
C ARG A 305 -14.11 -15.05 11.58
N ASP A 306 -14.19 -14.16 10.60
CA ASP A 306 -13.27 -14.10 9.47
C ASP A 306 -11.98 -13.37 9.84
N ARG A 307 -12.03 -12.45 10.81
CA ARG A 307 -10.91 -11.61 11.30
C ARG A 307 -10.18 -10.78 10.22
N GLY A 308 -10.60 -10.88 8.97
CA GLY A 308 -9.94 -10.34 7.79
C GLY A 308 -10.61 -10.86 6.52
N CYS A 309 -10.00 -10.56 5.37
CA CYS A 309 -10.38 -11.17 4.11
C CYS A 309 -10.12 -12.68 4.16
N VAL A 310 -11.11 -13.49 3.73
CA VAL A 310 -11.00 -14.96 3.76
C VAL A 310 -10.08 -15.55 2.69
N VAL A 311 -9.57 -14.76 1.74
CA VAL A 311 -8.66 -15.24 0.70
C VAL A 311 -7.28 -15.56 1.32
N PRO A 312 -6.75 -16.78 1.15
CA PRO A 312 -5.47 -17.19 1.71
C PRO A 312 -4.32 -16.24 1.34
N GLY A 313 -3.53 -15.84 2.35
CA GLY A 313 -2.42 -14.90 2.18
C GLY A 313 -2.81 -13.41 2.18
N CYS A 314 -4.10 -13.06 2.19
CA CYS A 314 -4.53 -11.67 2.29
C CYS A 314 -4.53 -11.17 3.74
N GLY A 315 -3.75 -10.13 4.03
CA GLY A 315 -3.68 -9.49 5.35
C GLY A 315 -4.72 -8.38 5.62
N ALA A 316 -5.71 -8.20 4.73
CA ALA A 316 -6.65 -7.10 4.85
C ALA A 316 -7.64 -7.32 6.00
N THR A 317 -7.68 -6.40 6.96
CA THR A 317 -8.58 -6.45 8.13
C THR A 317 -9.60 -5.32 8.18
N ARG A 318 -9.50 -4.34 7.26
CA ARG A 318 -10.35 -3.14 7.21
C ARG A 318 -10.93 -2.93 5.82
N GLY A 319 -12.07 -2.21 5.76
CA GLY A 319 -12.74 -1.90 4.49
C GLY A 319 -13.30 -3.14 3.78
N LEU A 320 -13.65 -4.18 4.51
CA LEU A 320 -14.12 -5.45 3.94
C LEU A 320 -15.57 -5.33 3.44
N HIS A 321 -15.94 -6.10 2.43
CA HIS A 321 -17.30 -6.25 1.92
C HIS A 321 -17.83 -7.61 2.36
N ALA A 322 -19.10 -7.67 2.78
CA ALA A 322 -19.77 -8.95 2.98
C ALA A 322 -20.23 -9.48 1.62
N HIS A 323 -19.92 -10.74 1.34
CA HIS A 323 -20.23 -11.39 0.08
C HIS A 323 -21.03 -12.68 0.30
N HIS A 324 -22.09 -12.88 -0.49
CA HIS A 324 -22.95 -14.06 -0.45
C HIS A 324 -22.39 -15.19 -1.32
N LEU A 325 -22.05 -16.33 -0.73
CA LEU A 325 -21.51 -17.50 -1.44
C LEU A 325 -22.50 -18.10 -2.42
N VAL A 326 -23.74 -18.32 -1.98
CA VAL A 326 -24.91 -18.39 -2.86
C VAL A 326 -25.43 -16.98 -2.97
N HIS A 327 -25.30 -16.37 -4.15
CA HIS A 327 -25.56 -14.95 -4.36
C HIS A 327 -27.00 -14.55 -3.98
N TRP A 328 -27.18 -13.32 -3.50
CA TRP A 328 -28.47 -12.83 -3.04
C TRP A 328 -29.55 -12.80 -4.16
N GLU A 329 -29.19 -12.38 -5.37
CA GLU A 329 -30.11 -12.40 -6.52
C GLU A 329 -30.56 -13.82 -6.90
N ASP A 330 -29.74 -14.82 -6.58
CA ASP A 330 -30.03 -16.24 -6.83
C ASP A 330 -30.85 -16.85 -5.68
N GLY A 331 -31.35 -16.03 -4.75
CA GLY A 331 -32.14 -16.45 -3.59
C GLY A 331 -31.29 -16.89 -2.38
N GLY A 332 -30.01 -16.55 -2.36
CA GLY A 332 -29.11 -16.88 -1.27
C GLY A 332 -29.52 -16.29 0.08
N PRO A 333 -29.49 -17.06 1.18
CA PRO A 333 -29.88 -16.56 2.50
C PRO A 333 -28.85 -15.55 3.04
N THR A 334 -29.33 -14.50 3.71
CA THR A 334 -28.48 -13.57 4.46
C THR A 334 -28.21 -14.13 5.87
N GLU A 335 -27.37 -15.14 5.95
CA GLU A 335 -26.99 -15.83 7.19
C GLU A 335 -25.47 -15.98 7.30
N PRO A 336 -24.90 -16.14 8.51
CA PRO A 336 -23.45 -16.27 8.69
C PRO A 336 -22.85 -17.38 7.82
N SER A 337 -23.52 -18.52 7.68
CA SER A 337 -23.06 -19.69 6.91
C SER A 337 -22.88 -19.41 5.41
N ASN A 338 -23.62 -18.45 4.86
CA ASN A 338 -23.63 -18.10 3.44
C ASN A 338 -22.88 -16.78 3.14
N LEU A 339 -22.29 -16.14 4.16
CA LEU A 339 -21.61 -14.87 4.01
C LEU A 339 -20.15 -15.01 4.38
N VAL A 340 -19.27 -14.32 3.66
CA VAL A 340 -17.84 -14.19 3.97
C VAL A 340 -17.36 -12.75 3.78
N LEU A 341 -16.28 -12.38 4.46
CA LEU A 341 -15.64 -11.07 4.26
C LEU A 341 -14.54 -11.12 3.20
N LEU A 342 -14.64 -10.24 2.22
CA LEU A 342 -13.64 -10.03 1.18
C LEU A 342 -13.14 -8.59 1.21
N CYS A 343 -11.88 -8.33 0.87
CA CYS A 343 -11.45 -6.96 0.61
C CYS A 343 -12.01 -6.49 -0.74
N PRO A 344 -12.08 -5.17 -1.02
CA PRO A 344 -12.67 -4.66 -2.27
C PRO A 344 -11.99 -5.23 -3.52
N PHE A 345 -10.68 -5.49 -3.44
CA PHE A 345 -9.93 -6.12 -4.52
C PHE A 345 -10.38 -7.56 -4.78
N HIS A 346 -10.36 -8.43 -3.77
CA HIS A 346 -10.76 -9.84 -3.93
C HIS A 346 -12.25 -10.01 -4.20
N HIS A 347 -13.08 -9.07 -3.74
CA HIS A 347 -14.50 -9.06 -4.04
C HIS A 347 -14.74 -8.83 -5.55
N ARG A 348 -14.06 -7.83 -6.14
CA ARG A 348 -14.07 -7.59 -7.60
C ARG A 348 -13.49 -8.76 -8.36
N LEU A 349 -12.35 -9.27 -7.92
CA LEU A 349 -11.66 -10.38 -8.58
C LEU A 349 -12.53 -11.65 -8.63
N HIS A 350 -13.36 -11.87 -7.60
CA HIS A 350 -14.33 -12.95 -7.62
C HIS A 350 -15.44 -12.71 -8.64
N HIS A 351 -16.04 -11.51 -8.65
CA HIS A 351 -17.10 -11.18 -9.61
C HIS A 351 -16.62 -11.19 -11.06
N SER A 352 -15.37 -10.79 -11.33
CA SER A 352 -14.77 -10.86 -12.67
C SER A 352 -14.21 -12.24 -13.03
N GLY A 353 -14.44 -13.28 -12.22
CA GLY A 353 -14.02 -14.66 -12.50
C GLY A 353 -12.53 -14.97 -12.32
N GLY A 354 -11.74 -14.06 -11.74
CA GLY A 354 -10.31 -14.28 -11.48
C GLY A 354 -10.04 -15.23 -10.31
N ILE A 355 -10.99 -15.33 -9.38
CA ILE A 355 -11.00 -16.34 -8.30
C ILE A 355 -12.40 -16.91 -8.10
N THR A 356 -12.47 -18.12 -7.57
CA THR A 356 -13.73 -18.78 -7.22
C THR A 356 -13.80 -19.06 -5.72
N LEU A 357 -15.00 -18.92 -5.16
CA LEU A 357 -15.32 -19.18 -3.76
C LEU A 357 -16.34 -20.31 -3.73
N THR A 358 -15.97 -21.46 -3.17
CA THR A 358 -16.83 -22.64 -3.15
C THR A 358 -16.92 -23.26 -1.77
N GLY A 359 -18.05 -23.91 -1.48
CA GLY A 359 -18.34 -24.51 -0.17
C GLY A 359 -19.00 -23.54 0.82
N PRO A 360 -19.34 -24.03 2.04
CA PRO A 360 -19.91 -23.19 3.10
C PRO A 360 -18.83 -22.30 3.71
N ALA A 361 -19.21 -21.18 4.35
CA ALA A 361 -18.25 -20.21 4.89
C ALA A 361 -17.25 -20.79 5.91
N GLU A 362 -17.61 -21.88 6.60
CA GLU A 362 -16.75 -22.60 7.55
C GLU A 362 -15.73 -23.54 6.89
N HIS A 363 -15.97 -23.96 5.64
CA HIS A 363 -15.11 -24.85 4.86
C HIS A 363 -14.91 -24.26 3.46
N LEU A 364 -14.61 -22.97 3.41
CA LEU A 364 -14.48 -22.22 2.17
C LEU A 364 -13.21 -22.68 1.43
N VAL A 365 -13.38 -23.05 0.17
CA VAL A 365 -12.29 -23.31 -0.77
C VAL A 365 -12.18 -22.12 -1.71
N VAL A 366 -10.99 -21.52 -1.77
CA VAL A 366 -10.66 -20.43 -2.69
C VAL A 366 -9.74 -20.97 -3.76
N ALA A 367 -10.12 -20.84 -5.03
CA ALA A 367 -9.31 -21.27 -6.16
C ALA A 367 -9.06 -20.15 -7.17
N ASP A 368 -7.97 -20.25 -7.93
CA ASP A 368 -7.71 -19.38 -9.07
C ASP A 368 -8.68 -19.66 -10.25
N ALA A 369 -8.54 -18.90 -11.33
CA ALA A 369 -9.36 -19.04 -12.54
C ALA A 369 -9.20 -20.42 -13.23
N ASP A 370 -8.11 -21.15 -12.96
CA ASP A 370 -7.85 -22.49 -13.49
C ASP A 370 -8.36 -23.60 -12.55
N GLY A 371 -8.99 -23.24 -11.43
CA GLY A 371 -9.50 -24.16 -10.42
C GLY A 371 -8.43 -24.74 -9.49
N ARG A 372 -7.23 -24.16 -9.44
CA ARG A 372 -6.21 -24.56 -8.46
C ARG A 372 -6.46 -23.89 -7.12
N GLU A 373 -6.51 -24.70 -6.07
CA GLU A 373 -6.72 -24.22 -4.71
C GLU A 373 -5.58 -23.31 -4.25
N LEU A 374 -5.94 -22.11 -3.79
CA LEU A 374 -5.01 -21.18 -3.17
C LEU A 374 -4.77 -21.62 -1.73
N THR A 375 -3.51 -21.76 -1.33
CA THR A 375 -3.14 -22.08 0.06
C THR A 375 -2.25 -20.99 0.63
N GLY A 376 -2.31 -20.81 1.96
CA GLY A 376 -1.37 -19.94 2.68
C GLY A 376 0.03 -20.55 2.85
N ALA A 377 0.26 -21.76 2.29
CA ALA A 377 1.53 -22.46 2.43
C ALA A 377 2.60 -21.83 1.54
N SER A 378 3.82 -21.73 2.09
CA SER A 378 4.97 -21.32 1.29
C SER A 378 5.29 -22.38 0.24
N LEU A 379 5.38 -21.96 -1.03
CA LEU A 379 5.88 -22.80 -2.12
C LEU A 379 7.41 -22.99 -2.08
N ALA A 380 8.08 -22.45 -1.04
CA ALA A 380 9.53 -22.52 -0.91
C ALA A 380 10.01 -23.97 -0.81
N ARG A 381 10.93 -24.33 -1.72
CA ARG A 381 11.68 -25.59 -1.68
C ARG A 381 13.04 -25.32 -1.03
N PRO A 382 13.67 -26.33 -0.41
CA PRO A 382 15.06 -26.22 0.02
C PRO A 382 15.96 -25.75 -1.14
N PRO A 383 16.96 -24.89 -0.91
CA PRO A 383 17.90 -24.49 -1.96
C PRO A 383 18.56 -25.74 -2.56
N THR A 384 18.47 -25.89 -3.88
CA THR A 384 19.07 -27.02 -4.61
C THR A 384 20.41 -26.67 -5.25
N THR A 385 20.81 -25.40 -5.20
CA THR A 385 22.04 -24.87 -5.80
C THR A 385 23.04 -24.47 -4.73
N PRO A 386 24.36 -24.57 -4.99
CA PRO A 386 25.36 -24.00 -4.11
C PRO A 386 25.21 -22.47 -4.00
N PRO A 387 25.78 -21.83 -2.97
CA PRO A 387 25.90 -20.38 -2.89
C PRO A 387 26.60 -19.80 -4.15
N PRO A 388 26.36 -18.52 -4.50
CA PRO A 388 27.02 -17.90 -5.63
C PRO A 388 28.54 -17.97 -5.52
N ASP A 389 29.20 -18.39 -6.61
CA ASP A 389 30.66 -18.38 -6.72
C ASP A 389 31.12 -17.01 -7.21
N VAL A 390 31.31 -16.07 -6.27
CA VAL A 390 31.73 -14.69 -6.53
C VAL A 390 32.94 -14.31 -5.68
N PRO A 391 33.82 -13.40 -6.15
CA PRO A 391 34.95 -12.94 -5.35
C PRO A 391 34.51 -12.29 -4.02
N PRO A 392 35.36 -12.33 -2.97
CA PRO A 392 35.10 -11.59 -1.75
C PRO A 392 34.89 -10.10 -2.03
N CYS A 393 33.88 -9.51 -1.40
CA CYS A 393 33.59 -8.09 -1.55
C CYS A 393 34.64 -7.27 -0.76
N PRO A 394 35.44 -6.41 -1.41
CA PRO A 394 36.47 -5.63 -0.72
C PRO A 394 35.87 -4.55 0.21
N GLY A 395 34.60 -4.19 -0.01
CA GLY A 395 33.95 -3.10 0.69
C GLY A 395 34.51 -1.72 0.33
N PRO A 396 33.94 -0.64 0.90
CA PRO A 396 34.45 0.71 0.70
C PRO A 396 35.78 0.91 1.44
N LEU A 397 36.62 1.82 0.95
CA LEU A 397 37.94 2.12 1.56
C LEU A 397 37.84 2.70 2.98
N GLY A 398 36.68 3.24 3.36
CA GLY A 398 36.47 3.89 4.67
C GLY A 398 37.19 5.23 4.84
N GLU A 399 37.98 5.67 3.86
CA GLU A 399 38.70 6.94 3.87
C GLU A 399 37.74 8.14 3.76
N ARG A 400 38.18 9.30 4.25
CA ARG A 400 37.42 10.55 4.12
C ARG A 400 37.54 11.10 2.71
N ALA A 401 36.41 11.21 2.01
CA ALA A 401 36.33 11.85 0.70
C ALA A 401 36.70 13.35 0.77
N GLN A 402 37.58 13.77 -0.14
CA GLN A 402 37.99 15.17 -0.31
C GLN A 402 37.13 15.84 -1.39
N TRP A 403 35.93 16.28 -1.00
CA TRP A 403 34.91 16.83 -1.91
C TRP A 403 35.36 18.02 -2.75
N TRP A 404 36.40 18.74 -2.32
CA TRP A 404 37.00 19.83 -3.10
C TRP A 404 37.60 19.35 -4.43
N TRP A 405 38.09 18.11 -4.48
CA TRP A 405 38.72 17.50 -5.65
C TRP A 405 37.79 16.50 -6.36
N TYR A 406 36.53 16.40 -5.93
CA TYR A 406 35.54 15.56 -6.57
C TYR A 406 34.88 16.33 -7.71
N THR A 407 34.94 15.78 -8.92
CA THR A 407 34.21 16.29 -10.09
C THR A 407 32.83 15.62 -10.11
N PRO A 408 31.72 16.35 -9.88
CA PRO A 408 30.38 15.79 -10.01
C PRO A 408 30.10 15.35 -11.45
N PHE A 409 29.21 14.37 -11.62
CA PHE A 409 28.70 14.02 -12.94
C PHE A 409 27.95 15.23 -13.54
N GLU A 410 28.24 15.54 -14.80
CA GLU A 410 27.55 16.56 -15.57
C GLU A 410 26.79 15.88 -16.72
N PRO A 411 25.44 15.93 -16.75
CA PRO A 411 24.69 15.32 -17.83
C PRO A 411 25.01 16.00 -19.16
N PRO A 412 25.01 15.26 -20.30
CA PRO A 412 25.21 15.87 -21.60
C PRO A 412 24.15 16.95 -21.84
N PRO A 413 24.49 18.06 -22.52
CA PRO A 413 23.54 19.13 -22.80
C PRO A 413 22.35 18.56 -23.57
N THR A 414 21.13 18.81 -23.09
CA THR A 414 19.90 18.44 -23.79
C THR A 414 19.93 19.06 -25.18
N SER A 415 19.98 18.24 -26.23
CA SER A 415 19.81 18.72 -27.59
C SER A 415 18.37 19.20 -27.74
N ASP A 416 18.16 20.52 -27.72
CA ASP A 416 16.89 21.13 -28.10
C ASP A 416 16.62 20.75 -29.56
N ASN A 417 15.64 19.87 -29.79
CA ASN A 417 15.11 19.51 -31.10
C ASN A 417 13.61 19.78 -31.14
#